data_AF-A0A943YEZ3-F1
#
_entry.id   AF-A0A943YEZ3-F1
#
_cell.length_a   1.000
_cell.length_b   1.000
_cell.length_c   1.000
_cell.angle_alpha   90.00
_cell.angle_beta   90.00
_cell.angle_gamma   90.00
#
_symmetry.space_group_name_H-M   'P 1'
#
loop_
_entity.id
_entity.type
_entity.pdbx_description
1 polymer ?
#
loop_
_entity_poly.entity_id
_entity_poly.type
_entity_poly.pdbx_seq_one_letter_code
_entity_poly.pdbx_strand_id
1 'polypeptide(L)'
;MNNSSLRALDIALATEARAMYAHLLSQEDKEKIAALHSADELVAFLGRSEAWRPASLALPPIGATDEQFSEALYRCLFDDYERLYRFANDASRGYLIFWTYEMELKVLMATLRRLSDAALTEFVPLPSQAERQMRSVNIELLKKAKTFDEVKDAVKGSLYSPILEAMEIDPKTGMPDLTKASMQLAAHFYRALGKQLASGYRGPSRKELQRTVTFRTDMLNISYLLRL
;
A
#
# COMPACT_ATOMS: atom_id res chain seq x y z
N MET A 1 -17.88 25.72 -28.69
CA MET A 1 -18.28 24.66 -27.74
C MET A 1 -17.35 24.72 -26.54
N ASN A 2 -17.93 24.71 -25.35
CA ASN A 2 -17.38 25.29 -24.12
C ASN A 2 -16.04 24.71 -23.64
N ASN A 3 -15.15 25.63 -23.29
CA ASN A 3 -13.86 25.41 -22.62
C ASN A 3 -14.01 25.04 -21.12
N SER A 4 -15.18 24.58 -20.69
CA SER A 4 -15.53 24.28 -19.29
C SER A 4 -15.17 22.86 -18.85
N SER A 5 -14.52 22.07 -19.71
CA SER A 5 -14.11 20.69 -19.45
C SER A 5 -12.61 20.51 -19.20
N LEU A 6 -11.87 21.60 -18.98
CA LEU A 6 -10.61 21.54 -18.24
C LEU A 6 -10.98 21.30 -16.77
N ARG A 7 -11.33 20.06 -16.42
CA ARG A 7 -11.68 19.65 -15.06
C ARG A 7 -10.51 20.04 -14.14
N ALA A 8 -10.73 21.12 -13.40
CA ALA A 8 -9.86 21.57 -12.33
C ALA A 8 -9.59 20.37 -11.40
N LEU A 9 -8.36 20.29 -10.90
CA LEU A 9 -8.00 19.44 -9.76
C LEU A 9 -9.18 19.43 -8.78
N ASP A 10 -9.66 18.25 -8.42
CA ASP A 10 -10.81 18.10 -7.54
C ASP A 10 -10.59 18.92 -6.26
N ILE A 11 -11.21 20.10 -6.18
CA ILE A 11 -10.86 21.12 -5.17
C ILE A 11 -11.20 20.58 -3.78
N ALA A 12 -12.25 19.77 -3.67
CA ALA A 12 -12.63 19.12 -2.43
C ALA A 12 -11.56 18.11 -2.00
N LEU A 13 -11.14 17.20 -2.90
CA LEU A 13 -10.05 16.26 -2.65
C LEU A 13 -8.74 16.98 -2.29
N ALA A 14 -8.38 18.04 -3.03
CA ALA A 14 -7.13 18.77 -2.82
C ALA A 14 -7.14 19.61 -1.54
N THR A 15 -8.30 20.06 -1.07
CA THR A 15 -8.46 20.74 0.21
C THR A 15 -8.36 19.74 1.35
N GLU A 16 -9.03 18.59 1.23
CA GLU A 16 -8.96 17.50 2.23
C GLU A 16 -7.53 16.96 2.36
N ALA A 17 -6.87 16.64 1.25
CA ALA A 17 -5.47 16.18 1.26
C ALA A 17 -4.52 17.20 1.89
N ARG A 18 -4.75 18.50 1.68
CA ARG A 18 -3.94 19.56 2.30
C ARG A 18 -4.20 19.69 3.80
N ALA A 19 -5.45 19.56 4.24
CA ALA A 19 -5.79 19.53 5.66
C ALA A 19 -5.10 18.35 6.34
N MET A 20 -5.24 17.13 5.80
CA MET A 20 -4.57 15.93 6.32
C MET A 20 -3.05 16.09 6.40
N TYR A 21 -2.43 16.67 5.35
CA TYR A 21 -0.99 16.93 5.33
C TYR A 21 -0.55 17.90 6.43
N ALA A 22 -1.37 18.89 6.77
CA ALA A 22 -1.06 19.88 7.82
C ALA A 22 -1.01 19.25 9.23
N HIS A 23 -1.66 18.11 9.44
CA HIS A 23 -1.69 17.39 10.72
C HIS A 23 -0.59 16.32 10.86
N LEU A 24 0.26 16.15 9.84
CA LEU A 24 1.40 15.23 9.92
C LEU A 24 2.43 15.68 10.95
N LEU A 25 3.21 14.72 11.45
CA LEU A 25 4.28 14.99 12.42
C LEU A 25 5.28 16.01 11.86
N SER A 26 5.44 17.09 12.61
CA SER A 26 6.43 18.12 12.30
C SER A 26 7.85 17.60 12.52
N GLN A 27 8.84 18.39 12.09
CA GLN A 27 10.24 18.07 12.35
C GLN A 27 10.54 18.02 13.86
N GLU A 28 9.97 18.96 14.61
CA GLU A 28 10.09 19.02 16.07
C GLU A 28 9.46 17.78 16.74
N ASP A 29 8.32 17.31 16.23
CA ASP A 29 7.70 16.08 16.73
C ASP A 29 8.59 14.85 16.52
N LYS A 30 9.27 14.77 15.37
CA LYS A 30 10.20 13.67 15.07
C LYS A 30 11.42 13.69 15.99
N GLU A 31 11.93 14.87 16.31
CA GLU A 31 13.03 15.05 17.27
C GLU A 31 12.61 14.62 18.68
N LYS A 32 11.39 14.97 19.09
CA LYS A 32 10.81 14.49 20.37
C LYS A 32 10.64 12.98 20.37
N ILE A 33 10.13 12.40 19.29
CA ILE A 33 9.98 10.94 19.14
C ILE A 33 11.34 10.23 19.26
N ALA A 34 12.39 10.77 18.65
CA ALA A 34 13.73 10.21 18.71
C ALA A 34 14.34 10.22 20.13
N ALA A 35 13.84 11.10 21.01
CA ALA A 35 14.26 11.18 22.41
C ALA A 35 13.43 10.30 23.36
N LEU A 36 12.38 9.62 22.89
CA LEU A 36 11.56 8.74 23.72
C LEU A 36 12.30 7.46 24.10
N HIS A 37 11.95 6.91 25.26
CA HIS A 37 12.62 5.74 25.83
C HIS A 37 11.75 4.47 25.85
N SER A 38 10.47 4.57 25.49
CA SER A 38 9.57 3.42 25.44
C SER A 38 8.49 3.54 24.36
N ALA A 39 7.92 2.38 23.99
CA ALA A 39 6.77 2.32 23.09
C ALA A 39 5.52 2.99 23.71
N ASP A 40 5.35 2.90 25.03
CA ASP A 40 4.21 3.50 25.74
C ASP A 40 4.27 5.04 25.68
N GLU A 41 5.46 5.61 25.82
CA GLU A 41 5.68 7.05 25.62
C GLU A 41 5.34 7.48 24.19
N LEU A 42 5.68 6.65 23.19
CA LEU A 42 5.33 6.90 21.80
C LEU A 42 3.81 6.89 21.60
N VAL A 43 3.11 5.88 22.12
CA VAL A 43 1.64 5.79 22.02
C VAL A 43 0.99 7.00 22.68
N ALA A 44 1.46 7.41 23.87
CA ALA A 44 0.96 8.59 24.57
C ALA A 44 1.24 9.90 23.81
N PHE A 45 2.43 10.01 23.18
CA PHE A 45 2.79 11.14 22.34
C PHE A 45 1.88 11.25 21.11
N LEU A 46 1.70 10.14 20.38
CA LEU A 46 0.84 10.06 19.19
C LEU A 46 -0.62 10.37 19.51
N GLY A 47 -1.09 10.06 20.73
CA GLY A 47 -2.44 10.41 21.19
C GLY A 47 -2.73 11.91 21.23
N ARG A 48 -1.70 12.76 21.21
CA ARG A 48 -1.81 14.22 21.15
C ARG A 48 -1.86 14.77 19.73
N SER A 49 -1.45 13.99 18.73
CA SER A 49 -1.48 14.38 17.32
C SER A 49 -2.85 14.12 16.73
N GLU A 50 -3.43 15.10 16.03
CA GLU A 50 -4.74 14.92 15.38
C GLU A 50 -4.73 13.79 14.33
N ALA A 51 -3.65 13.66 13.56
CA ALA A 51 -3.52 12.61 12.55
C ALA A 51 -3.40 11.20 13.16
N TRP A 52 -2.68 11.05 14.28
CA TRP A 52 -2.35 9.73 14.85
C TRP A 52 -3.19 9.34 16.06
N ARG A 53 -3.97 10.28 16.60
CA ARG A 53 -4.85 10.04 17.74
C ARG A 53 -5.80 8.85 17.52
N PRO A 54 -6.43 8.66 16.34
CA PRO A 54 -7.28 7.49 16.12
C PRO A 54 -6.53 6.16 16.30
N ALA A 55 -5.28 6.06 15.80
CA ALA A 55 -4.45 4.88 15.95
C ALA A 55 -4.04 4.67 17.42
N SER A 56 -3.60 5.74 18.10
CA SER A 56 -3.21 5.70 19.51
C SER A 56 -4.36 5.25 20.43
N LEU A 57 -5.59 5.72 20.18
CA LEU A 57 -6.78 5.32 20.95
C LEU A 57 -7.19 3.86 20.74
N ALA A 58 -6.78 3.24 19.63
CA ALA A 58 -7.03 1.82 19.36
C ALA A 58 -6.02 0.90 20.06
N LEU A 59 -4.93 1.45 20.62
CA LEU A 59 -3.87 0.70 21.28
C LEU A 59 -4.06 0.67 22.80
N PRO A 60 -3.57 -0.39 23.48
CA PRO A 60 -3.52 -0.37 24.93
C PRO A 60 -2.58 0.77 25.40
N PRO A 61 -2.89 1.44 26.53
CA PRO A 61 -2.05 2.53 27.03
C PRO A 61 -0.63 2.10 27.44
N ILE A 62 -0.46 0.82 27.75
CA ILE A 62 0.80 0.21 28.21
C ILE A 62 0.94 -1.15 27.53
N GLY A 63 2.12 -1.44 27.02
CA GLY A 63 2.48 -2.76 26.50
C GLY A 63 1.84 -3.11 25.15
N ALA A 64 1.63 -2.13 24.28
CA ALA A 64 1.19 -2.39 22.91
C ALA A 64 2.21 -3.28 22.18
N THR A 65 1.75 -4.38 21.57
CA THR A 65 2.64 -5.24 20.77
C THR A 65 2.92 -4.64 19.40
N ASP A 66 4.01 -5.06 18.76
CA ASP A 66 4.36 -4.62 17.41
C ASP A 66 3.25 -4.95 16.39
N GLU A 67 2.55 -6.09 16.56
CA GLU A 67 1.42 -6.43 15.71
C GLU A 67 0.25 -5.48 15.92
N GLN A 68 -0.11 -5.18 17.17
CA GLN A 68 -1.19 -4.25 17.50
C GLN A 68 -0.89 -2.86 16.97
N PHE A 69 0.34 -2.38 17.15
CA PHE A 69 0.79 -1.09 16.65
C PHE A 69 0.69 -1.03 15.12
N SER A 70 1.18 -2.06 14.44
CA SER A 70 1.08 -2.18 12.97
C SER A 70 -0.37 -2.16 12.50
N GLU A 71 -1.26 -2.95 13.12
CA GLU A 71 -2.68 -2.99 12.78
C GLU A 71 -3.35 -1.62 12.96
N ALA A 72 -3.09 -0.92 14.07
CA ALA A 72 -3.62 0.41 14.32
C ALA A 72 -3.16 1.43 13.27
N LEU A 73 -1.89 1.37 12.85
CA LEU A 73 -1.35 2.22 11.78
C LEU A 73 -2.01 1.94 10.43
N TYR A 74 -2.14 0.66 10.04
CA TYR A 74 -2.78 0.27 8.77
C TYR A 74 -4.26 0.68 8.75
N ARG A 75 -4.95 0.58 9.89
CA ARG A 75 -6.32 1.07 10.03
C ARG A 75 -6.41 2.58 9.84
N CYS A 76 -5.55 3.36 10.48
CA CYS A 76 -5.51 4.80 10.32
C CYS A 76 -5.26 5.21 8.85
N LEU A 77 -4.28 4.56 8.20
CA LEU A 77 -3.97 4.80 6.79
C LEU A 77 -5.15 4.47 5.87
N PHE A 78 -5.90 3.41 6.19
CA PHE A 78 -7.08 3.02 5.42
C PHE A 78 -8.23 4.01 5.60
N ASP A 79 -8.49 4.47 6.82
CA ASP A 79 -9.54 5.45 7.11
C ASP A 79 -9.24 6.78 6.40
N ASP A 80 -7.98 7.20 6.40
CA ASP A 80 -7.46 8.35 5.66
C ASP A 80 -7.67 8.19 4.13
N TYR A 81 -7.34 7.02 3.59
CA TYR A 81 -7.57 6.70 2.20
C TYR A 81 -9.06 6.73 1.85
N GLU A 82 -9.93 6.15 2.68
CA GLU A 82 -11.37 6.13 2.46
C GLU A 82 -11.94 7.55 2.47
N ARG A 83 -11.47 8.40 3.40
CA ARG A 83 -11.84 9.82 3.45
C ARG A 83 -11.50 10.51 2.14
N LEU A 84 -10.27 10.38 1.65
CA LEU A 84 -9.86 10.92 0.35
C LEU A 84 -10.72 10.37 -0.80
N TYR A 85 -11.02 9.07 -0.79
CA TYR A 85 -11.84 8.43 -1.82
C TYR A 85 -13.27 8.97 -1.87
N ARG A 86 -13.88 9.29 -0.73
CA ARG A 86 -15.23 9.88 -0.66
C ARG A 86 -15.28 11.26 -1.31
N PHE A 87 -14.24 12.08 -1.12
CA PHE A 87 -14.14 13.42 -1.73
C PHE A 87 -13.69 13.41 -3.19
N ALA A 88 -13.20 12.27 -3.70
CA ALA A 88 -12.73 12.14 -5.06
C ALA A 88 -13.89 11.96 -6.07
N ASN A 89 -13.81 12.68 -7.18
CA ASN A 89 -14.61 12.45 -8.39
C ASN A 89 -14.16 11.18 -9.14
N ASP A 90 -14.92 10.75 -10.15
CA ASP A 90 -14.65 9.49 -10.86
C ASP A 90 -13.25 9.39 -11.49
N ALA A 91 -12.71 10.51 -11.99
CA ALA A 91 -11.36 10.53 -12.55
C ALA A 91 -10.29 10.38 -11.46
N SER A 92 -10.49 11.02 -10.31
CA SER A 92 -9.62 10.91 -9.13
C SER A 92 -9.75 9.54 -8.45
N ARG A 93 -10.94 8.93 -8.42
CA ARG A 93 -11.18 7.57 -7.90
C ARG A 93 -10.44 6.51 -8.71
N GLY A 94 -10.41 6.66 -10.03
CA GLY A 94 -9.60 5.81 -10.92
C GLY A 94 -8.11 5.89 -10.62
N TYR A 95 -7.63 6.95 -9.96
CA TYR A 95 -6.26 7.05 -9.47
C TYR A 95 -6.11 6.47 -8.06
N LEU A 96 -7.05 6.73 -7.16
CA LEU A 96 -6.97 6.24 -5.79
C LEU A 96 -6.99 4.70 -5.72
N ILE A 97 -7.66 4.02 -6.66
CA ILE A 97 -7.69 2.55 -6.75
C ILE A 97 -6.28 1.91 -6.80
N PHE A 98 -5.24 2.65 -7.20
CA PHE A 98 -3.86 2.16 -7.17
C PHE A 98 -3.37 1.84 -5.77
N TRP A 99 -3.86 2.53 -4.74
CA TRP A 99 -3.55 2.18 -3.37
C TRP A 99 -4.04 0.76 -3.05
N THR A 100 -5.24 0.40 -3.51
CA THR A 100 -5.78 -0.96 -3.36
C THR A 100 -4.89 -1.99 -4.05
N TYR A 101 -4.46 -1.74 -5.29
CA TYR A 101 -3.51 -2.61 -5.99
C TYR A 101 -2.14 -2.67 -5.28
N GLU A 102 -1.63 -1.55 -4.75
CA GLU A 102 -0.37 -1.56 -4.00
C GLU A 102 -0.48 -2.45 -2.74
N MET A 103 -1.62 -2.41 -2.04
CA MET A 103 -1.85 -3.28 -0.89
C MET A 103 -1.98 -4.75 -1.30
N GLU A 104 -2.69 -5.05 -2.39
CA GLU A 104 -2.75 -6.41 -2.93
C GLU A 104 -1.36 -6.96 -3.26
N LEU A 105 -0.49 -6.15 -3.87
CA LEU A 105 0.92 -6.51 -4.11
C LEU A 105 1.67 -6.79 -2.80
N LYS A 106 1.48 -5.96 -1.76
CA LYS A 106 2.13 -6.18 -0.46
C LYS A 106 1.69 -7.50 0.18
N VAL A 107 0.39 -7.79 0.19
CA VAL A 107 -0.16 -9.05 0.72
C VAL A 107 0.38 -10.24 -0.06
N LEU A 108 0.42 -10.13 -1.39
CA LEU A 108 0.95 -11.17 -2.26
C LEU A 108 2.44 -11.43 -1.98
N MET A 109 3.26 -10.39 -1.86
CA MET A 109 4.67 -10.52 -1.53
C MET A 109 4.89 -11.15 -0.15
N ALA A 110 4.14 -10.73 0.87
CA ALA A 110 4.19 -11.33 2.20
C ALA A 110 3.79 -12.81 2.18
N THR A 111 2.76 -13.16 1.40
CA THR A 111 2.32 -14.55 1.23
C THR A 111 3.41 -15.40 0.58
N LEU A 112 4.06 -14.91 -0.48
CA LEU A 112 5.15 -15.63 -1.14
C LEU A 112 6.34 -15.85 -0.19
N ARG A 113 6.72 -14.85 0.62
CA ARG A 113 7.77 -14.99 1.64
C ARG A 113 7.43 -16.06 2.67
N ARG A 114 6.21 -16.02 3.21
CA ARG A 114 5.70 -17.01 4.18
C ARG A 114 5.70 -18.43 3.62
N LEU A 115 5.42 -18.61 2.33
CA LEU A 115 5.50 -19.92 1.68
C LEU A 115 6.94 -20.39 1.44
N SER A 116 7.87 -19.46 1.18
CA SER A 116 9.28 -19.78 0.99
C SER A 116 10.02 -20.08 2.30
N ASP A 117 9.58 -19.50 3.43
CA ASP A 117 10.17 -19.73 4.74
C ASP A 117 9.09 -19.92 5.82
N ALA A 118 8.99 -21.17 6.29
CA ALA A 118 8.00 -21.57 7.30
C ALA A 118 8.21 -20.94 8.68
N ALA A 119 9.38 -20.34 8.94
CA ALA A 119 9.64 -19.58 10.17
C ALA A 119 8.99 -18.19 10.14
N LEU A 120 8.62 -17.68 8.96
CA LEU A 120 7.99 -16.37 8.82
C LEU A 120 6.49 -16.46 9.10
N THR A 121 6.02 -15.62 10.01
CA THR A 121 4.59 -15.41 10.31
C THR A 121 4.07 -14.09 9.73
N GLU A 122 4.78 -13.53 8.74
CA GLU A 122 4.45 -12.22 8.15
C GLU A 122 3.01 -12.21 7.62
N PHE A 123 2.23 -11.26 8.13
CA PHE A 123 0.91 -10.94 7.65
C PHE A 123 0.77 -9.43 7.55
N VAL A 124 0.14 -8.94 6.50
CA VAL A 124 -0.20 -7.52 6.37
C VAL A 124 -1.53 -7.34 7.10
N PRO A 125 -1.58 -6.67 8.27
CA PRO A 125 -2.81 -6.51 9.01
C PRO A 125 -3.73 -5.56 8.24
N LEU A 126 -4.66 -6.14 7.51
CA LEU A 126 -5.66 -5.40 6.75
C LEU A 126 -6.95 -5.28 7.57
N PRO A 127 -7.46 -4.05 7.78
CA PRO A 127 -8.80 -3.87 8.34
C PRO A 127 -9.83 -4.59 7.48
N SER A 128 -10.85 -5.20 8.10
CA SER A 128 -11.91 -5.95 7.37
C SER A 128 -12.61 -5.13 6.26
N GLN A 129 -12.66 -3.80 6.41
CA GLN A 129 -13.20 -2.91 5.39
C GLN A 129 -12.26 -2.76 4.19
N ALA A 130 -10.94 -2.77 4.41
CA ALA A 130 -9.93 -2.73 3.35
C ALA A 130 -9.94 -4.01 2.52
N GLU A 131 -10.09 -5.16 3.18
CA GLU A 131 -10.20 -6.46 2.50
C GLU A 131 -11.39 -6.50 1.54
N ARG A 132 -12.54 -5.93 1.92
CA ARG A 132 -13.73 -5.86 1.05
C ARG A 132 -13.54 -4.97 -0.19
N GLN A 133 -12.61 -4.03 -0.15
CA GLN A 133 -12.31 -3.16 -1.29
C GLN A 133 -11.31 -3.80 -2.28
N MET A 134 -10.53 -4.78 -1.83
CA MET A 134 -9.63 -5.57 -2.66
C MET A 134 -10.43 -6.61 -3.45
N ARG A 135 -10.92 -6.21 -4.61
CA ARG A 135 -11.74 -7.08 -5.47
C ARG A 135 -10.92 -7.89 -6.47
N SER A 136 -9.66 -7.52 -6.68
CA SER A 136 -8.83 -8.12 -7.72
C SER A 136 -8.13 -9.38 -7.21
N VAL A 137 -7.89 -9.48 -5.91
CA VAL A 137 -7.25 -10.62 -5.25
C VAL A 137 -8.09 -11.15 -4.10
N ASN A 138 -8.19 -12.46 -3.94
CA ASN A 138 -8.87 -13.09 -2.81
C ASN A 138 -7.93 -13.18 -1.59
N ILE A 139 -8.04 -12.19 -0.69
CA ILE A 139 -7.21 -12.08 0.51
C ILE A 139 -7.41 -13.27 1.46
N GLU A 140 -8.63 -13.79 1.60
CA GLU A 140 -8.90 -14.93 2.49
C GLU A 140 -8.20 -16.21 2.01
N LEU A 141 -8.16 -16.42 0.68
CA LEU A 141 -7.41 -17.53 0.09
C LEU A 141 -5.91 -17.34 0.29
N LEU A 142 -5.37 -16.12 0.09
CA LEU A 142 -3.94 -15.85 0.33
C LEU A 142 -3.51 -16.08 1.79
N LYS A 143 -4.36 -15.74 2.76
CA LYS A 143 -4.10 -16.01 4.19
C LYS A 143 -3.96 -17.50 4.48
N LYS A 144 -4.76 -18.33 3.80
CA LYS A 144 -4.83 -19.78 4.03
C LYS A 144 -3.91 -20.57 3.11
N ALA A 145 -3.37 -19.93 2.07
CA ALA A 145 -2.51 -20.57 1.09
C ALA A 145 -1.29 -21.22 1.75
N LYS A 146 -0.99 -22.43 1.27
CA LYS A 146 0.13 -23.30 1.66
C LYS A 146 0.98 -23.73 0.45
N THR A 147 0.49 -23.53 -0.77
CA THR A 147 1.20 -23.88 -2.00
C THR A 147 1.20 -22.70 -2.98
N PHE A 148 2.15 -22.69 -3.92
CA PHE A 148 2.20 -21.69 -4.97
C PHE A 148 0.97 -21.75 -5.91
N ASP A 149 0.40 -22.94 -6.12
CA ASP A 149 -0.82 -23.11 -6.91
C ASP A 149 -2.02 -22.44 -6.25
N GLU A 150 -2.18 -22.57 -4.93
CA GLU A 150 -3.23 -21.87 -4.18
C GLU A 150 -3.06 -20.34 -4.24
N VAL A 151 -1.83 -19.84 -4.32
CA VAL A 151 -1.56 -18.40 -4.54
C VAL A 151 -2.00 -17.98 -5.94
N LYS A 152 -1.70 -18.77 -6.98
CA LYS A 152 -2.16 -18.50 -8.36
C LYS A 152 -3.69 -18.45 -8.44
N ASP A 153 -4.37 -19.38 -7.77
CA ASP A 153 -5.83 -19.40 -7.71
C ASP A 153 -6.39 -18.18 -6.97
N ALA A 154 -5.76 -17.77 -5.88
CA ALA A 154 -6.19 -16.61 -5.09
C ALA A 154 -6.06 -15.27 -5.84
N VAL A 155 -5.11 -15.15 -6.78
CA VAL A 155 -4.90 -13.95 -7.59
C VAL A 155 -5.55 -14.02 -8.98
N LYS A 156 -6.35 -15.06 -9.25
CA LYS A 156 -6.91 -15.33 -10.58
C LYS A 156 -7.74 -14.15 -11.10
N GLY A 157 -7.36 -13.63 -12.27
CA GLY A 157 -8.03 -12.49 -12.89
C GLY A 157 -7.57 -11.12 -12.37
N SER A 158 -6.58 -11.10 -11.48
CA SER A 158 -5.91 -9.88 -11.03
C SER A 158 -4.89 -9.37 -12.05
N LEU A 159 -4.34 -8.20 -11.77
CA LEU A 159 -3.15 -7.66 -12.45
C LEU A 159 -1.92 -8.59 -12.37
N TYR A 160 -1.85 -9.46 -11.34
CA TYR A 160 -0.68 -10.27 -11.04
C TYR A 160 -0.72 -11.66 -11.69
N SER A 161 -1.91 -12.17 -12.04
CA SER A 161 -2.08 -13.50 -12.64
C SER A 161 -1.09 -13.84 -13.76
N PRO A 162 -0.95 -13.00 -14.82
CA PRO A 162 -0.08 -13.35 -15.95
C PRO A 162 1.40 -13.48 -15.56
N ILE A 163 1.81 -12.77 -14.50
CA ILE A 163 3.18 -12.84 -14.00
C ILE A 163 3.40 -14.15 -13.26
N LEU A 164 2.48 -14.53 -12.35
CA LEU A 164 2.61 -15.78 -11.61
C LEU A 164 2.51 -17.02 -12.50
N GLU A 165 1.66 -16.98 -13.53
CA GLU A 165 1.51 -18.08 -14.49
C GLU A 165 2.78 -18.30 -15.33
N ALA A 166 3.54 -17.23 -15.59
CA ALA A 166 4.77 -17.28 -16.37
C ALA A 166 6.03 -17.55 -15.53
N MET A 167 5.93 -17.65 -14.20
CA MET A 167 7.09 -17.89 -13.34
C MET A 167 7.62 -19.32 -13.50
N GLU A 168 8.94 -19.43 -13.59
CA GLU A 168 9.62 -20.72 -13.45
C GLU A 168 9.58 -21.18 -12.00
N ILE A 169 9.15 -22.42 -11.79
CA ILE A 169 9.04 -23.04 -10.48
C ILE A 169 10.22 -23.99 -10.29
N ASP A 170 10.90 -23.90 -9.15
CA ASP A 170 11.91 -24.89 -8.80
C ASP A 170 11.22 -26.23 -8.46
N PRO A 171 11.50 -27.33 -9.21
CA PRO A 171 10.88 -28.63 -8.98
C PRO A 171 11.10 -29.20 -7.57
N LYS A 172 12.14 -28.74 -6.85
CA LYS A 172 12.48 -29.23 -5.51
C LYS A 172 11.66 -28.55 -4.41
N THR A 173 11.42 -27.26 -4.56
CA THR A 173 10.74 -26.46 -3.54
C THR A 173 9.27 -26.21 -3.87
N GLY A 174 8.87 -26.38 -5.14
CA GLY A 174 7.54 -26.04 -5.61
C GLY A 174 7.27 -24.52 -5.62
N MET A 175 8.32 -23.70 -5.51
CA MET A 175 8.24 -22.25 -5.40
C MET A 175 9.08 -21.56 -6.48
N PRO A 176 8.70 -20.35 -6.91
CA PRO A 176 9.55 -19.52 -7.77
C PRO A 176 10.73 -18.94 -6.97
N ASP A 177 11.77 -18.51 -7.69
CA ASP A 177 12.81 -17.65 -7.12
C ASP A 177 12.17 -16.35 -6.62
N LEU A 178 12.16 -16.19 -5.29
CA LEU A 178 11.44 -15.12 -4.60
C LEU A 178 11.96 -13.72 -4.97
N THR A 179 13.27 -13.59 -5.24
CA THR A 179 13.88 -12.33 -5.65
C THR A 179 13.40 -11.94 -7.05
N LYS A 180 13.43 -12.90 -7.99
CA LYS A 180 12.91 -12.69 -9.35
C LYS A 180 11.40 -12.43 -9.34
N ALA A 181 10.64 -13.21 -8.56
CA ALA A 181 9.19 -13.05 -8.42
C ALA A 181 8.83 -11.65 -7.90
N SER A 182 9.48 -11.21 -6.82
CA SER A 182 9.26 -9.88 -6.24
C SER A 182 9.54 -8.77 -7.24
N MET A 183 10.64 -8.89 -7.98
CA MET A 183 11.04 -7.91 -9.00
C MET A 183 10.03 -7.85 -10.16
N GLN A 184 9.62 -9.00 -10.70
CA GLN A 184 8.68 -9.06 -11.82
C GLN A 184 7.30 -8.51 -11.44
N LEU A 185 6.81 -8.85 -10.24
CA LEU A 185 5.53 -8.36 -9.73
C LEU A 185 5.54 -6.85 -9.51
N ALA A 186 6.58 -6.33 -8.86
CA ALA A 186 6.76 -4.89 -8.68
C ALA A 186 6.85 -4.18 -10.03
N ALA A 187 7.72 -4.62 -10.93
CA ALA A 187 7.90 -4.01 -12.25
C ALA A 187 6.60 -4.01 -13.06
N HIS A 188 5.82 -5.09 -12.98
CA HIS A 188 4.52 -5.16 -13.66
C HIS A 188 3.51 -4.15 -13.07
N PHE A 189 3.41 -4.07 -11.74
CA PHE A 189 2.58 -3.09 -11.05
C PHE A 189 2.91 -1.65 -11.45
N TYR A 190 4.19 -1.25 -11.37
CA TYR A 190 4.61 0.11 -11.72
C TYR A 190 4.41 0.42 -13.20
N ARG A 191 4.60 -0.56 -14.10
CA ARG A 191 4.32 -0.40 -15.52
C ARG A 191 2.82 -0.19 -15.78
N ALA A 192 1.96 -0.94 -15.10
CA ALA A 192 0.50 -0.79 -15.21
C ALA A 192 0.04 0.58 -14.69
N LEU A 193 0.58 1.00 -13.54
CA LEU A 193 0.37 2.33 -12.96
C LEU A 193 0.81 3.44 -13.91
N GLY A 194 2.01 3.34 -14.51
CA GLY A 194 2.51 4.30 -15.48
C GLY A 194 1.65 4.42 -16.74
N LYS A 195 1.17 3.28 -17.29
CA LYS A 195 0.26 3.27 -18.45
C LYS A 195 -1.06 3.97 -18.15
N GLN A 196 -1.65 3.70 -17.00
CA GLN A 196 -2.89 4.32 -16.55
C GLN A 196 -2.73 5.82 -16.27
N LEU A 197 -1.60 6.24 -15.68
CA LEU A 197 -1.26 7.65 -15.55
C LEU A 197 -1.13 8.36 -16.91
N ALA A 198 -0.61 7.65 -17.92
CA ALA A 198 -0.50 8.19 -19.26
C ALA A 198 -1.85 8.26 -20.02
N SER A 199 -2.78 7.33 -19.78
CA SER A 199 -4.06 7.29 -20.51
C SER A 199 -5.21 8.02 -19.80
N GLY A 200 -5.31 7.91 -18.47
CA GLY A 200 -6.50 8.30 -17.70
C GLY A 200 -6.47 9.71 -17.10
N TYR A 201 -5.31 10.23 -16.71
CA TYR A 201 -5.22 11.53 -16.03
C TYR A 201 -4.82 12.65 -17.01
N ARG A 202 -5.64 13.70 -17.12
CA ARG A 202 -5.40 14.90 -17.96
C ARG A 202 -5.28 16.20 -17.14
N GLY A 203 -5.12 16.10 -15.82
CA GLY A 203 -5.01 17.26 -14.94
C GLY A 203 -3.64 17.96 -15.02
N PRO A 204 -3.54 19.21 -14.53
CA PRO A 204 -2.30 20.01 -14.57
C PRO A 204 -1.13 19.35 -13.83
N SER A 205 -1.41 18.53 -12.82
CA SER A 205 -0.40 17.82 -12.02
C SER A 205 0.07 16.49 -12.64
N ARG A 206 -0.35 16.15 -13.87
CA ARG A 206 -0.03 14.85 -14.50
C ARG A 206 1.47 14.61 -14.58
N LYS A 207 2.24 15.65 -14.94
CA LYS A 207 3.70 15.56 -15.06
C LYS A 207 4.36 15.29 -13.71
N GLU A 208 3.92 15.96 -12.65
CA GLU A 208 4.45 15.73 -11.30
C GLU A 208 4.06 14.35 -10.76
N LEU A 209 2.82 13.93 -10.98
CA LEU A 209 2.34 12.60 -10.58
C LEU A 209 3.11 11.48 -11.31
N GLN A 210 3.32 11.67 -12.62
CA GLN A 210 4.14 10.76 -13.41
C GLN A 210 5.60 10.75 -12.93
N ARG A 211 6.17 11.90 -12.60
CA ARG A 211 7.51 11.99 -11.98
C ARG A 211 7.58 11.24 -10.67
N THR A 212 6.60 11.37 -9.77
CA THR A 212 6.57 10.65 -8.50
C THR A 212 6.51 9.13 -8.71
N VAL A 213 5.69 8.65 -9.65
CA VAL A 213 5.60 7.22 -9.94
C VAL A 213 6.88 6.69 -10.59
N THR A 214 7.44 7.42 -11.55
CA THR A 214 8.74 7.07 -12.16
C THR A 214 9.83 7.03 -11.10
N PHE A 215 9.88 8.04 -10.22
CA PHE A 215 10.84 8.09 -9.11
C PHE A 215 10.70 6.89 -8.16
N ARG A 216 9.47 6.48 -7.79
CA ARG A 216 9.26 5.26 -6.99
C ARG A 216 9.73 3.99 -7.71
N THR A 217 9.51 3.92 -9.02
CA THR A 217 9.99 2.81 -9.85
C THR A 217 11.52 2.76 -9.86
N ASP A 218 12.17 3.92 -10.03
CA ASP A 218 13.63 4.05 -10.03
C ASP A 218 14.22 3.69 -8.66
N MET A 219 13.60 4.15 -7.57
CA MET A 219 14.01 3.79 -6.20
C MET A 219 13.91 2.29 -5.94
N LEU A 220 12.87 1.63 -6.43
CA LEU A 220 12.76 0.18 -6.33
C LEU A 220 13.85 -0.51 -7.14
N ASN A 221 14.08 -0.09 -8.39
CA ASN A 221 15.15 -0.64 -9.22
C ASN A 221 16.52 -0.50 -8.52
N ILE A 222 16.82 0.66 -7.93
CA ILE A 222 18.05 0.88 -7.16
C ILE A 222 18.09 0.00 -5.91
N SER A 223 17.01 -0.08 -5.12
CA SER A 223 16.96 -0.95 -3.95
C SER A 223 17.15 -2.43 -4.32
N TYR A 224 16.71 -2.85 -5.51
CA TYR A 224 16.94 -4.23 -5.97
C TYR A 224 18.38 -4.43 -6.41
N LEU A 225 18.97 -3.49 -7.15
CA LEU A 225 20.40 -3.54 -7.52
C LEU A 225 21.33 -3.60 -6.29
N LEU A 226 20.95 -2.94 -5.20
CA LEU A 226 21.73 -2.93 -3.94
C LEU A 226 21.50 -4.18 -3.07
N ARG A 227 20.50 -5.02 -3.38
CA ARG A 227 20.22 -6.29 -2.67
C ARG A 227 20.77 -7.52 -3.39
N LEU A 228 21.25 -7.35 -4.62
CA LEU A 228 22.03 -8.36 -5.37
C LEU A 228 23.47 -8.37 -4.87
#